data_AF-A0A6A4ZY69-F1
#
_entry.id   AF-A0A6A4ZY69-F1
#
_cell.length_a   1.000
_cell.length_b   1.000
_cell.length_c   1.000
_cell.angle_alpha   90.00
_cell.angle_beta   90.00
_cell.angle_gamma   90.00
#
_symmetry.space_group_name_H-M   'P 1'
#
loop_
_entity.id
_entity.type
_entity.pdbx_description
1 polymer ?
#
loop_
_entity_poly.entity_id
_entity_poly.type
_entity_poly.pdbx_seq_one_letter_code
_entity_poly.pdbx_strand_id
1 'polypeptide(L)'
;MAGIHAGLYEELRKLERIHRKKQVVTVWYVKNQIQLLEQRTAQLDPTPTEAEDAAAFFLQYAPLLVKLILAKRQVQIAMLRWIANLNSVLGMYPLRALSSAIVAGVLQSSHSLRRQFVMQTLIHATRFDTQTILKEMDRRDMTDRAVRVEMHRYMSTILKDWSHYDMQYQAPPPCLLPPTSTTF
;
A
#
# COMPACT_ATOMS: atom_id res chain seq x y z
N MET A 1 -14.67 -21.16 1.06
CA MET A 1 -14.84 -19.73 1.39
C MET A 1 -14.22 -18.85 0.31
N ALA A 2 -14.75 -18.84 -0.93
CA ALA A 2 -14.13 -18.14 -2.07
C ALA A 2 -15.02 -17.05 -2.70
N GLY A 3 -16.27 -16.91 -2.25
CA GLY A 3 -17.28 -16.09 -2.93
C GLY A 3 -17.20 -14.58 -2.65
N ILE A 4 -16.81 -14.18 -1.44
CA ILE A 4 -16.87 -12.77 -1.02
C ILE A 4 -15.72 -11.96 -1.65
N HIS A 5 -14.51 -12.53 -1.69
CA HIS A 5 -13.35 -11.85 -2.26
C HIS A 5 -13.28 -11.91 -3.80
N ALA A 6 -14.00 -12.84 -4.45
CA ALA A 6 -13.95 -13.03 -5.89
C ALA A 6 -14.27 -11.74 -6.66
N GLY A 7 -15.33 -11.03 -6.26
CA GLY A 7 -15.73 -9.77 -6.91
C GLY A 7 -14.67 -8.67 -6.75
N LEU A 8 -14.06 -8.53 -5.58
CA LEU A 8 -13.02 -7.52 -5.33
C LEU A 8 -11.73 -7.81 -6.12
N TYR A 9 -11.30 -9.07 -6.13
CA TYR A 9 -10.10 -9.49 -6.84
C TYR A 9 -10.26 -9.39 -8.36
N GLU A 10 -11.46 -9.64 -8.88
CA GLU A 10 -11.77 -9.45 -10.29
C GLU A 10 -11.66 -7.98 -10.72
N GLU A 11 -12.18 -7.03 -9.95
CA GLU A 11 -12.06 -5.61 -10.27
C GLU A 11 -10.59 -5.15 -10.28
N LEU A 12 -9.77 -5.64 -9.34
CA LEU A 12 -8.33 -5.33 -9.33
C LEU A 12 -7.60 -5.93 -10.54
N ARG A 13 -7.94 -7.17 -10.92
CA ARG A 13 -7.41 -7.80 -12.15
C ARG A 13 -7.85 -7.06 -13.41
N LYS A 14 -9.05 -6.47 -13.46
CA LYS A 14 -9.49 -5.63 -14.58
C LYS A 14 -8.62 -4.39 -14.70
N LEU A 15 -8.34 -3.70 -13.58
CA LEU A 15 -7.40 -2.57 -13.55
C LEU A 15 -6.00 -2.97 -14.02
N GLU A 16 -5.51 -4.13 -13.58
CA GLU A 16 -4.21 -4.64 -14.02
C GLU A 16 -4.18 -4.91 -15.53
N ARG A 17 -5.23 -5.55 -16.08
CA ARG A 17 -5.34 -5.84 -17.51
C ARG A 17 -5.33 -4.56 -18.34
N ILE A 18 -6.05 -3.53 -17.91
CA ILE A 18 -6.08 -2.21 -18.56
C ILE A 18 -4.68 -1.61 -18.60
N HIS A 19 -3.99 -1.66 -17.46
CA HIS A 19 -2.64 -1.15 -17.33
C HIS A 19 -1.62 -1.92 -18.19
N ARG A 20 -1.66 -3.25 -18.16
CA ARG A 20 -0.77 -4.12 -18.95
C ARG A 20 -0.99 -3.98 -20.46
N LYS A 21 -2.25 -3.85 -20.91
CA LYS A 21 -2.60 -3.73 -22.34
C LYS A 21 -2.34 -2.34 -22.93
N LYS A 22 -1.84 -1.37 -22.14
CA LYS A 22 -1.64 0.04 -22.55
C LYS A 22 -2.87 0.63 -23.24
N GLN A 23 -4.07 0.16 -22.88
CA GLN A 23 -5.28 0.68 -23.50
C GLN A 23 -5.44 2.15 -23.10
N VAL A 24 -5.75 3.01 -24.09
CA VAL A 24 -6.07 4.40 -23.81
C VAL A 24 -7.42 4.42 -23.12
N VAL A 25 -7.38 4.48 -21.79
CA VAL A 25 -8.56 4.47 -20.94
C VAL A 25 -8.74 5.84 -20.32
N THR A 26 -9.98 6.34 -20.31
CA THR A 26 -10.29 7.65 -19.75
C THR A 26 -10.08 7.65 -18.24
N VAL A 27 -9.70 8.80 -17.68
CA VAL A 27 -9.63 9.01 -16.22
C VAL A 27 -10.93 8.60 -15.54
N TRP A 28 -12.07 8.89 -16.18
CA TRP A 28 -13.40 8.52 -15.69
C TRP A 28 -13.55 7.01 -15.51
N TYR A 29 -13.13 6.22 -16.50
CA TYR A 29 -13.24 4.76 -16.40
C TYR A 29 -12.39 4.21 -15.25
N VAL A 30 -11.14 4.67 -15.10
CA VAL A 30 -10.28 4.24 -13.99
C VAL A 30 -10.90 4.59 -12.64
N LYS A 31 -11.48 5.79 -12.50
CA LYS A 31 -12.18 6.19 -11.28
C LYS A 31 -13.39 5.32 -10.97
N ASN A 32 -14.20 4.99 -11.97
CA ASN A 32 -15.35 4.12 -11.76
C ASN A 32 -14.93 2.74 -11.28
N GLN A 33 -13.83 2.19 -11.83
CA GLN A 33 -13.31 0.92 -11.33
C GLN A 33 -12.83 1.00 -9.88
N ILE A 34 -12.20 2.10 -9.49
CA ILE A 34 -11.82 2.33 -8.09
C ILE A 34 -13.06 2.48 -7.20
N GLN A 35 -14.11 3.14 -7.67
CA GLN A 35 -15.37 3.25 -6.94
C GLN A 35 -16.04 1.88 -6.72
N LEU A 36 -15.98 1.00 -7.72
CA LEU A 36 -16.44 -0.39 -7.56
C LEU A 36 -15.59 -1.14 -6.54
N LEU A 37 -14.26 -0.96 -6.55
CA LEU A 37 -13.39 -1.50 -5.49
C LEU A 37 -13.81 -0.99 -4.11
N GLU A 38 -14.06 0.31 -3.94
CA GLU A 38 -14.52 0.89 -2.67
C GLU A 38 -15.84 0.27 -2.20
N GLN A 39 -16.82 0.14 -3.10
CA GLN A 39 -18.12 -0.47 -2.79
C GLN A 39 -17.97 -1.93 -2.38
N ARG A 40 -17.11 -2.70 -3.07
CA ARG A 40 -16.87 -4.11 -2.74
C ARG A 40 -16.10 -4.26 -1.43
N THR A 41 -15.11 -3.41 -1.17
CA THR A 41 -14.37 -3.41 0.10
C THR A 41 -15.31 -3.10 1.28
N ALA A 42 -16.23 -2.16 1.14
CA ALA A 42 -17.18 -1.81 2.21
C ALA A 42 -18.20 -2.92 2.54
N GLN A 43 -18.35 -3.92 1.66
CA GLN A 43 -19.22 -5.08 1.86
C GLN A 43 -18.49 -6.27 2.49
N LEU A 44 -17.17 -6.18 2.70
CA LEU A 44 -16.40 -7.25 3.32
C LEU A 44 -16.59 -7.21 4.84
N ASP A 45 -16.72 -8.40 5.42
CA ASP A 45 -16.60 -8.64 6.86
C ASP A 45 -15.62 -9.81 7.06
N PRO A 46 -14.31 -9.56 6.89
CA PRO A 46 -13.31 -10.61 6.80
C PRO A 46 -12.91 -11.12 8.19
N THR A 47 -12.76 -12.43 8.31
CA THR A 47 -12.07 -13.04 9.46
C THR A 47 -10.59 -12.64 9.47
N PRO A 48 -9.88 -12.75 10.62
CA PRO A 48 -8.46 -12.42 10.68
C PRO A 48 -7.60 -13.16 9.64
N THR A 49 -7.87 -14.46 9.42
CA THR A 49 -7.15 -15.27 8.41
C THR A 49 -7.44 -14.78 6.98
N GLU A 50 -8.70 -14.46 6.67
CA GLU A 50 -9.06 -13.91 5.35
C GLU A 50 -8.42 -12.55 5.09
N ALA A 51 -8.23 -11.73 6.12
CA ALA A 51 -7.54 -10.45 6.01
C ALA A 51 -6.05 -10.63 5.66
N GLU A 52 -5.39 -11.64 6.23
CA GLU A 52 -3.99 -11.98 5.89
C GLU A 52 -3.86 -12.52 4.46
N ASP A 53 -4.74 -13.43 4.05
CA ASP A 53 -4.78 -13.96 2.68
C ASP A 53 -5.02 -12.84 1.65
N ALA A 54 -5.96 -11.93 1.96
CA ALA A 54 -6.23 -10.77 1.14
C ALA A 54 -5.02 -9.83 1.06
N ALA A 55 -4.35 -9.58 2.19
CA ALA A 55 -3.14 -8.76 2.21
C ALA A 55 -2.03 -9.34 1.33
N ALA A 56 -1.80 -10.66 1.40
CA ALA A 56 -0.82 -11.35 0.56
C ALA A 56 -1.19 -11.27 -0.93
N PHE A 57 -2.48 -11.34 -1.27
CA PHE A 57 -2.95 -11.13 -2.64
C PHE A 57 -2.68 -9.69 -3.11
N PHE A 58 -3.08 -8.67 -2.33
CA PHE A 58 -2.90 -7.26 -2.72
C PHE A 58 -1.43 -6.86 -2.87
N LEU A 59 -0.53 -7.45 -2.07
CA LEU A 59 0.90 -7.19 -2.14
C LEU A 59 1.47 -7.42 -3.55
N GLN A 60 0.95 -8.41 -4.27
CA GLN A 60 1.36 -8.71 -5.66
C GLN A 60 1.05 -7.55 -6.62
N TYR A 61 0.09 -6.70 -6.27
CA TYR A 61 -0.34 -5.55 -7.09
C TYR A 61 0.28 -4.23 -6.62
N ALA A 62 1.16 -4.22 -5.61
CA ALA A 62 1.78 -3.00 -5.11
C ALA A 62 2.36 -2.08 -6.22
N PRO A 63 3.06 -2.59 -7.26
CA PRO A 63 3.54 -1.74 -8.36
C PRO A 63 2.44 -1.04 -9.15
N LEU A 64 1.29 -1.69 -9.36
CA LEU A 64 0.12 -1.09 -10.01
C LEU A 64 -0.48 -0.01 -9.12
N LEU A 65 -0.65 -0.30 -7.83
CA LEU A 65 -1.23 0.64 -6.87
C LEU A 65 -0.40 1.91 -6.76
N VAL A 66 0.94 1.79 -6.64
CA VAL A 66 1.85 2.94 -6.65
C VAL A 66 1.66 3.80 -7.90
N LYS A 67 1.57 3.18 -9.08
CA LYS A 67 1.34 3.92 -10.33
C LYS A 67 0.01 4.67 -10.33
N LEU A 68 -1.07 4.08 -9.82
CA LEU A 68 -2.38 4.71 -9.75
C LEU A 68 -2.43 5.83 -8.70
N ILE A 69 -1.79 5.65 -7.54
CA ILE A 69 -1.66 6.69 -6.49
C ILE A 69 -0.86 7.89 -7.02
N LEU A 70 0.15 7.65 -7.84
CA LEU A 70 0.97 8.69 -8.46
C LEU A 70 0.41 9.21 -9.80
N ALA A 71 -0.79 8.80 -10.20
CA ALA A 71 -1.42 9.23 -11.46
C ALA A 71 -2.02 10.66 -11.36
N LYS A 72 -2.96 10.99 -12.24
CA LYS A 72 -3.68 12.27 -12.21
C LYS A 72 -4.45 12.43 -10.89
N ARG A 73 -4.55 13.67 -10.39
CA ARG A 73 -5.14 14.03 -9.08
C ARG A 73 -6.46 13.31 -8.77
N GLN A 74 -7.36 13.19 -9.74
CA GLN A 74 -8.65 12.54 -9.50
C GLN A 74 -8.54 11.03 -9.25
N VAL A 75 -7.62 10.33 -9.92
CA VAL A 75 -7.33 8.91 -9.71
C VAL A 75 -6.59 8.75 -8.39
N GLN A 76 -5.60 9.60 -8.14
CA GLN A 76 -4.85 9.64 -6.89
C GLN A 76 -5.78 9.74 -5.66
N ILE A 77 -6.72 10.69 -5.65
CA ILE A 77 -7.64 10.88 -4.53
C ILE A 77 -8.53 9.65 -4.32
N ALA A 78 -9.05 9.06 -5.41
CA ALA A 78 -9.86 7.85 -5.33
C ALA A 78 -9.04 6.66 -4.79
N MET A 79 -7.81 6.47 -5.27
CA MET A 79 -6.92 5.42 -4.78
C MET A 79 -6.59 5.57 -3.30
N LEU A 80 -6.26 6.78 -2.85
CA LEU A 80 -5.93 7.04 -1.45
C LEU A 80 -7.13 6.79 -0.53
N ARG A 81 -8.33 7.19 -0.96
CA ARG A 81 -9.57 6.89 -0.24
C ARG A 81 -9.81 5.39 -0.16
N TRP A 82 -9.66 4.67 -1.26
CA TRP A 82 -9.81 3.22 -1.27
C TRP A 82 -8.78 2.53 -0.37
N ILE A 83 -7.52 2.95 -0.36
CA ILE A 83 -6.48 2.39 0.51
C ILE A 83 -6.80 2.62 1.99
N ALA A 84 -7.31 3.82 2.34
CA ALA A 84 -7.76 4.11 3.70
C ALA A 84 -8.92 3.19 4.10
N ASN A 85 -9.92 3.02 3.22
CA ASN A 85 -11.04 2.10 3.43
C ASN A 85 -10.58 0.64 3.58
N LEU A 86 -9.60 0.23 2.76
CA LEU A 86 -9.03 -1.11 2.81
C LEU A 86 -8.34 -1.36 4.16
N ASN A 87 -7.62 -0.38 4.69
CA ASN A 87 -6.98 -0.45 6.00
C ASN A 87 -7.98 -0.43 7.17
N SER A 88 -9.12 0.25 7.04
CA SER A 88 -10.17 0.18 8.06
C SER A 88 -10.89 -1.16 8.08
N VAL A 89 -11.05 -1.82 6.93
CA VAL A 89 -11.79 -3.08 6.80
C VAL A 89 -10.92 -4.31 7.11
N LEU A 90 -9.72 -4.41 6.53
CA LEU A 90 -8.82 -5.56 6.73
C LEU A 90 -7.86 -5.37 7.92
N GLY A 91 -7.85 -4.18 8.51
CA GLY A 91 -6.91 -3.82 9.56
C GLY A 91 -5.55 -3.35 9.04
N MET A 92 -4.92 -2.48 9.82
CA MET A 92 -3.61 -1.90 9.48
C MET A 92 -2.45 -2.88 9.62
N TYR A 93 -2.57 -3.88 10.50
CA TYR A 93 -1.52 -4.87 10.75
C TYR A 93 -1.37 -5.89 9.60
N PRO A 94 -2.44 -6.58 9.14
CA PRO A 94 -2.33 -7.48 7.99
C PRO A 94 -1.81 -6.78 6.73
N LEU A 95 -2.25 -5.54 6.50
CA LEU A 95 -1.84 -4.74 5.34
C LEU A 95 -0.48 -4.06 5.48
N ARG A 96 0.24 -4.23 6.60
CA ARG A 96 1.51 -3.53 6.86
C ARG A 96 2.55 -3.75 5.76
N ALA A 97 2.67 -4.98 5.26
CA ALA A 97 3.59 -5.32 4.18
C ALA A 97 3.23 -4.58 2.87
N LEU A 98 1.94 -4.55 2.52
CA LEU A 98 1.44 -3.82 1.36
C LEU A 98 1.69 -2.31 1.49
N SER A 99 1.32 -1.72 2.62
CA SER A 99 1.51 -0.29 2.91
C SER A 99 3.00 0.09 2.84
N SER A 100 3.89 -0.77 3.33
CA SER A 100 5.34 -0.58 3.23
C SER A 100 5.83 -0.60 1.77
N ALA A 101 5.35 -1.56 0.97
CA ALA A 101 5.69 -1.63 -0.45
C ALA A 101 5.17 -0.41 -1.23
N ILE A 102 3.97 0.08 -0.89
CA ILE A 102 3.40 1.30 -1.48
C ILE A 102 4.27 2.51 -1.11
N VAL A 103 4.61 2.67 0.17
CA VAL A 103 5.46 3.78 0.64
C VAL A 103 6.82 3.74 -0.06
N ALA A 104 7.48 2.57 -0.14
CA ALA A 104 8.75 2.43 -0.85
C ALA A 104 8.64 2.92 -2.30
N GLY A 105 7.58 2.55 -3.02
CA GLY A 105 7.36 3.00 -4.39
C GLY A 105 7.03 4.50 -4.52
N VAL A 106 6.30 5.06 -3.54
CA VAL A 106 5.97 6.50 -3.51
C VAL A 106 7.20 7.35 -3.25
N LEU A 107 8.09 6.92 -2.34
CA LEU A 107 9.32 7.64 -2.00
C LEU A 107 10.26 7.78 -3.21
N GLN A 108 10.24 6.81 -4.14
CA GLN A 108 11.00 6.85 -5.40
C GLN A 108 10.45 7.86 -6.42
N SER A 109 9.30 8.49 -6.18
CA SER A 109 8.74 9.48 -7.10
C SER A 109 9.58 10.76 -7.16
N SER A 110 9.86 11.25 -8.37
CA SER A 110 10.52 12.55 -8.60
C SER A 110 9.59 13.75 -8.41
N HIS A 111 8.27 13.53 -8.34
CA HIS A 111 7.28 14.61 -8.18
C HIS A 111 7.05 14.95 -6.70
N SER A 112 7.88 15.84 -6.15
CA SER A 112 7.89 16.21 -4.73
C SER A 112 6.50 16.56 -4.15
N LEU A 113 5.76 17.47 -4.77
CA LEU A 113 4.42 17.87 -4.30
C LEU A 113 3.44 16.68 -4.26
N ARG A 114 3.51 15.80 -5.27
CA ARG A 114 2.64 14.63 -5.33
C ARG A 114 3.02 13.61 -4.27
N ARG A 115 4.31 13.35 -4.11
CA ARG A 115 4.87 12.48 -3.07
C ARG A 115 4.46 12.96 -1.67
N GLN A 116 4.61 14.26 -1.39
CA GLN A 116 4.21 14.87 -0.12
C GLN A 116 2.75 14.67 0.22
N PHE A 117 1.86 14.97 -0.73
CA PHE A 117 0.43 14.77 -0.52
C PHE A 117 0.06 13.30 -0.25
N VAL A 118 0.66 12.38 -1.00
CA VAL A 118 0.43 10.94 -0.84
C VAL A 118 0.96 10.46 0.51
N MET A 119 2.21 10.77 0.83
CA MET A 119 2.86 10.34 2.07
C MET A 119 2.12 10.86 3.29
N GLN A 120 1.69 12.12 3.29
CA GLN A 120 0.88 12.66 4.38
C GLN A 120 -0.40 11.83 4.59
N THR A 121 -1.07 11.44 3.52
CA THR A 121 -2.28 10.61 3.61
C THR A 121 -1.96 9.20 4.11
N LEU A 122 -0.92 8.57 3.59
CA LEU A 122 -0.52 7.20 3.98
C LEU A 122 -0.09 7.12 5.45
N ILE A 123 0.61 8.13 5.95
CA ILE A 123 1.03 8.19 7.36
C ILE A 123 -0.17 8.18 8.31
N HIS A 124 -1.26 8.87 7.96
CA HIS A 124 -2.45 8.91 8.81
C HIS A 124 -3.36 7.69 8.62
N ALA A 125 -3.46 7.15 7.40
CA ALA A 125 -4.45 6.13 7.06
C ALA A 125 -3.94 4.67 7.15
N THR A 126 -2.63 4.46 7.32
CA THR A 126 -2.02 3.13 7.28
C THR A 126 -0.99 2.93 8.39
N ARG A 127 -0.49 1.70 8.52
CA ARG A 127 0.76 1.39 9.22
C ARG A 127 1.71 0.69 8.26
N PHE A 128 2.98 1.04 8.34
CA PHE A 128 4.04 0.48 7.50
C PHE A 128 5.35 0.39 8.29
N ASP A 129 6.33 -0.30 7.72
CA ASP A 129 7.67 -0.38 8.28
C ASP A 129 8.41 0.95 8.09
N THR A 130 8.65 1.66 9.19
CA THR A 130 9.36 2.95 9.22
C THR A 130 10.80 2.83 8.74
N GLN A 131 11.39 1.64 8.76
CA GLN A 131 12.69 1.37 8.15
C GLN A 131 12.71 1.71 6.66
N THR A 132 11.55 1.70 5.99
CA THR A 132 11.44 2.11 4.58
C THR A 132 11.84 3.58 4.39
N ILE A 133 11.42 4.46 5.30
CA ILE A 133 11.79 5.88 5.26
C ILE A 133 13.25 6.06 5.68
N LEU A 134 13.68 5.38 6.75
CA LEU A 134 15.05 5.47 7.24
C LEU A 134 16.08 5.00 6.20
N LYS A 135 15.79 3.91 5.47
CA LYS A 135 16.65 3.45 4.36
C LYS A 135 16.77 4.49 3.25
N GLU A 136 15.69 5.18 2.90
CA GLU A 136 15.75 6.28 1.93
C GLU A 136 16.52 7.48 2.50
N MET A 137 16.46 7.70 3.83
CA MET A 137 17.27 8.72 4.50
C MET A 137 18.77 8.44 4.52
N ASP A 138 19.14 7.17 4.69
CA ASP A 138 20.53 6.71 4.78
C ASP A 138 21.21 6.58 3.40
N ARG A 139 20.48 6.79 2.30
CA ARG A 139 21.11 6.81 0.97
C ARG A 139 22.14 7.92 0.95
N ARG A 140 23.42 7.50 0.84
CA ARG A 140 24.62 8.37 0.83
C ARG A 140 24.52 9.54 -0.17
N ASP A 141 23.66 9.41 -1.18
CA ASP A 141 23.41 10.38 -2.24
C ASP A 141 22.18 11.27 -2.03
N MET A 142 21.57 11.32 -0.84
CA MET A 142 20.48 12.26 -0.55
C MET A 142 21.05 13.69 -0.39
N THR A 143 21.53 14.22 -1.51
CA THR A 143 22.18 15.52 -1.70
C THR A 143 21.17 16.66 -1.57
N ASP A 144 19.92 16.43 -1.98
CA ASP A 144 18.85 17.41 -1.92
C ASP A 144 18.35 17.65 -0.48
N ARG A 145 18.66 18.85 0.04
CA ARG A 145 18.20 19.33 1.36
C ARG A 145 16.68 19.28 1.50
N ALA A 146 15.93 19.57 0.43
CA ALA A 146 14.47 19.59 0.48
C ALA A 146 13.90 18.20 0.76
N VAL A 147 14.45 17.16 0.11
CA VAL A 147 14.06 15.77 0.34
C VAL A 147 14.43 15.34 1.75
N ARG A 148 15.61 15.73 2.28
CA ARG A 148 15.98 15.45 3.68
C ARG A 148 14.97 16.03 4.66
N VAL A 149 14.63 17.31 4.52
CA VAL A 149 13.65 17.99 5.38
C VAL A 149 12.27 17.32 5.29
N GLU A 150 11.88 16.91 4.09
CA GLU A 150 10.64 16.18 3.86
C GLU A 150 10.62 14.83 4.61
N MET A 151 11.67 14.00 4.51
CA MET A 151 11.74 12.72 5.22
C MET A 151 11.76 12.89 6.73
N HIS A 152 12.52 13.87 7.24
CA HIS A 152 12.49 14.22 8.66
C HIS A 152 11.09 14.60 9.13
N ARG A 153 10.35 15.39 8.33
CA ARG A 153 8.96 15.76 8.65
C ARG A 153 8.05 14.52 8.74
N TYR A 154 8.19 13.55 7.82
CA TYR A 154 7.44 12.31 7.89
C TYR A 154 7.72 11.54 9.18
N MET A 155 9.00 11.36 9.51
CA MET A 155 9.39 10.66 10.74
C MET A 155 8.89 11.39 11.99
N SER A 156 9.00 12.73 12.04
CA SER A 156 8.45 13.51 13.16
C SER A 156 6.94 13.35 13.30
N THR A 157 6.17 13.33 12.20
CA THR A 157 4.73 13.07 12.25
C THR A 157 4.42 11.66 12.74
N ILE A 158 5.14 10.64 12.24
CA ILE A 158 4.97 9.25 12.67
C ILE A 158 5.25 9.10 14.17
N LEU A 159 6.39 9.61 14.65
CA LEU A 159 6.78 9.50 16.06
C LEU A 159 5.80 10.23 17.00
N LYS A 160 5.11 11.26 16.50
CA LYS A 160 4.11 12.01 17.27
C LYS A 160 2.76 11.31 17.30
N ASP A 161 2.33 10.74 16.18
CA ASP A 161 0.95 10.30 15.99
C ASP A 161 0.76 8.78 16.13
N TRP A 162 1.82 7.98 15.93
CA TRP A 162 1.73 6.52 16.00
C TRP A 162 2.02 6.00 17.41
N SER A 163 1.37 4.91 17.78
CA SER A 163 1.64 4.26 19.07
C SER A 163 3.00 3.55 19.06
N HIS A 164 3.59 3.32 20.24
CA HIS A 164 4.84 2.55 20.34
C HIS A 164 4.71 1.13 19.76
N TYR A 165 3.54 0.51 19.85
CA TYR A 165 3.26 -0.81 19.27
C TYR A 165 3.28 -0.80 17.74
N ASP A 166 2.77 0.27 17.12
CA ASP A 166 2.81 0.43 15.67
C ASP A 166 4.24 0.57 15.14
N MET A 167 5.12 1.17 15.94
CA MET A 167 6.53 1.42 15.58
C MET A 167 7.42 0.19 15.78
N GLN A 168 7.00 -0.79 16.57
CA GLN A 168 7.74 -2.04 16.74
C GLN A 168 7.63 -2.87 15.46
N TYR A 169 8.78 -3.12 14.82
CA TYR A 169 8.90 -4.07 13.73
C TYR A 169 8.73 -5.48 14.29
N GLN A 170 7.61 -6.13 14.00
CA GLN A 170 7.53 -7.59 14.08
C GLN A 170 7.99 -8.11 12.73
N ALA A 171 9.19 -8.70 12.70
CA ALA A 171 9.58 -9.52 11.56
C ALA A 171 8.46 -10.53 11.32
N PRO A 172 8.04 -10.77 10.06
CA PRO A 172 7.13 -11.89 9.81
C PRO A 172 7.75 -13.14 10.43
N PRO A 173 6.96 -13.99 11.11
CA PRO A 173 7.49 -15.25 11.63
C PRO A 173 8.18 -15.98 10.47
N PRO A 174 9.35 -16.61 10.70
CA PRO A 174 10.01 -17.35 9.66
C PRO A 174 8.99 -18.33 9.09
N CYS A 175 8.75 -18.27 7.77
CA CYS A 175 7.97 -19.27 7.08
C CYS A 175 8.50 -20.62 7.55
N LEU A 176 7.63 -21.45 8.15
CA LEU A 176 7.95 -22.83 8.49
C LEU A 176 8.36 -23.49 7.17
N LEU A 177 9.67 -23.57 6.93
CA LEU A 177 10.22 -24.39 5.87
C LEU A 177 9.66 -25.80 6.12
N PRO A 178 9.13 -26.49 5.10
CA PRO A 178 8.72 -27.87 5.26
C PRO A 178 9.92 -28.66 5.81
N PRO A 179 9.70 -29.65 6.67
CA PRO A 179 10.79 -30.43 7.24
C PRO A 179 11.61 -30.98 6.07
N THR A 180 12.87 -30.56 5.99
CA THR A 180 13.83 -31.22 5.11
C THR A 180 13.82 -32.68 5.50
N SER A 181 13.26 -33.51 4.61
CA SER A 181 13.34 -34.95 4.72
C SER A 181 14.81 -35.32 4.79
N THR A 182 15.28 -35.67 5.97
CA THR A 182 16.58 -36.30 6.17
C THR A 182 16.48 -37.68 5.56
N THR A 183 16.88 -37.81 4.31
CA THR A 183 17.34 -39.08 3.75
C THR A 183 18.85 -39.03 3.65
N PHE A 184 19.52 -39.65 4.62
CA PHE A 184 20.73 -40.45 4.45
C PHE A 184 20.82 -41.43 5.61
#